data_AF-A0A6V7KHM1-F1
#
_entry.id   AF-A0A6V7KHM1-F1
#
_cell.length_a   1.000
_cell.length_b   1.000
_cell.length_c   1.000
_cell.angle_alpha   90.00
_cell.angle_beta   90.00
_cell.angle_gamma   90.00
#
_symmetry.space_group_name_H-M   'P 1'
#
loop_
_entity.id
_entity.type
_entity.pdbx_description
1 polymer ?
#
loop_
_entity_poly.entity_id
_entity_poly.type
_entity_poly.pdbx_seq_one_letter_code
_entity_poly.pdbx_strand_id
1 'polypeptide(L)'
;LSKPIEFNDRQKSISLPKCDVPVGAAVMASGWGAAFYAGKDTETVRTLQKLPMRTLSQRQCTQKHRWYSITPSMVCVAAGRHSGVCL
;
A
#
# COMPACT_ATOMS: atom_id res chain seq x y z
N LEU A 1 16.51 -10.83 11.89
CA LEU A 1 17.64 -9.88 11.98
C LEU A 1 18.77 -10.56 12.74
N SER A 2 20.02 -10.36 12.34
CA SER A 2 21.18 -10.94 13.06
C SER A 2 21.45 -10.26 14.40
N LYS A 3 20.94 -9.03 14.59
CA LYS A 3 20.96 -8.28 15.85
C LYS A 3 19.65 -7.48 16.01
N PRO A 4 19.21 -7.18 17.25
CA PRO A 4 18.06 -6.30 17.48
C PRO A 4 18.27 -4.90 16.87
N ILE A 5 17.16 -4.24 16.51
CA ILE A 5 17.19 -2.83 16.06
C ILE A 5 17.23 -1.92 17.30
N GLU A 6 18.08 -0.92 17.27
CA GLU A 6 18.11 0.14 18.28
C GLU A 6 17.12 1.25 17.92
N PHE A 7 16.05 1.39 18.71
CA PHE A 7 15.05 2.42 18.45
C PHE A 7 15.58 3.82 18.76
N ASN A 8 15.17 4.76 17.91
CA ASN A 8 15.52 6.17 17.99
C ASN A 8 14.48 7.02 17.25
N ASP A 9 14.78 8.29 17.00
CA ASP A 9 13.85 9.21 16.33
C ASP A 9 13.48 8.80 14.90
N ARG A 10 14.32 8.00 14.24
CA ARG A 10 14.14 7.56 12.85
C ARG A 10 13.75 6.08 12.73
N GLN A 11 13.79 5.32 13.82
CA GLN A 11 13.56 3.87 13.85
C GLN A 11 12.60 3.54 14.98
N LYS A 12 11.36 3.20 14.62
CA LYS A 12 10.28 2.90 15.58
C LYS A 12 9.44 1.74 15.06
N SER A 13 8.85 0.98 15.97
CA SER A 13 7.87 -0.06 15.64
C SER A 13 6.57 0.54 15.13
N ILE A 14 5.86 -0.20 14.27
CA ILE A 14 4.48 0.08 13.90
C ILE A 14 3.53 -0.73 14.79
N SER A 15 2.43 -0.11 15.22
CA SER A 15 1.39 -0.78 16.01
C SER A 15 0.61 -1.76 15.14
N LEU A 16 0.38 -2.97 15.66
CA LEU A 16 -0.46 -3.95 15.00
C LEU A 16 -1.95 -3.56 15.10
N PRO A 17 -2.75 -3.85 14.05
CA PRO A 17 -4.19 -3.63 14.10
C PRO A 17 -4.84 -4.58 15.11
N LYS A 18 -5.85 -4.07 15.84
CA LYS A 18 -6.67 -4.87 16.78
C LYS A 18 -7.99 -5.34 16.17
N CYS A 19 -8.42 -4.67 15.11
CA CYS A 19 -9.67 -4.93 14.38
C CYS A 19 -9.43 -4.59 12.90
N ASP A 20 -10.37 -5.02 12.05
CA ASP A 20 -10.35 -4.67 10.64
C ASP A 20 -10.45 -3.17 10.41
N VAL A 21 -9.76 -2.71 9.37
CA VAL A 21 -9.78 -1.30 8.97
C VAL A 21 -11.16 -0.96 8.36
N PRO A 22 -11.83 0.11 8.81
CA PRO A 22 -13.15 0.45 8.28
C PRO A 22 -13.06 0.86 6.81
N VAL A 23 -14.15 0.68 6.07
CA VAL A 23 -14.25 1.10 4.66
C VAL A 23 -14.14 2.61 4.55
N GLY A 24 -13.38 3.10 3.57
CA GLY A 24 -13.15 4.54 3.34
C GLY A 24 -12.09 5.18 4.25
N ALA A 25 -11.47 4.42 5.15
CA ALA A 25 -10.39 4.88 6.02
C ALA A 25 -9.21 5.43 5.21
N ALA A 26 -8.67 6.57 5.66
CA ALA A 26 -7.46 7.13 5.07
C ALA A 26 -6.24 6.28 5.45
N VAL A 27 -5.50 5.84 4.45
CA VAL A 27 -4.29 5.01 4.62
C VAL A 27 -3.17 5.52 3.73
N MET A 28 -1.95 5.06 3.98
CA MET A 28 -0.75 5.51 3.28
C MET A 28 0.09 4.30 2.85
N ALA A 29 0.48 4.24 1.58
CA ALA A 29 1.56 3.38 1.14
C ALA A 29 2.87 4.18 1.08
N SER A 30 4.00 3.51 1.31
CA SER A 30 5.32 4.11 1.16
C SER A 30 6.32 3.10 0.62
N GLY A 31 7.24 3.55 -0.24
CA GLY A 31 8.28 2.68 -0.81
C GLY A 31 9.22 3.39 -1.77
N TRP A 32 10.19 2.64 -2.28
CA TRP A 32 11.20 3.09 -3.27
C TRP A 32 10.98 2.47 -4.66
N GLY A 33 9.82 1.85 -4.88
CA GLY A 33 9.43 1.37 -6.19
C GLY A 33 9.37 2.52 -7.20
N ALA A 34 9.21 2.17 -8.48
CA ALA A 34 9.04 3.15 -9.54
C ALA A 34 7.97 4.20 -9.20
N ALA A 35 8.29 5.49 -9.34
CA ALA A 35 7.31 6.57 -9.15
C ALA A 35 6.40 6.75 -10.36
N PHE A 36 6.85 6.31 -11.54
CA PHE A 36 6.08 6.34 -12.78
C PHE A 36 6.39 5.08 -13.59
N TYR A 37 5.36 4.51 -14.23
CA TYR A 37 5.52 3.35 -15.08
C TYR A 37 5.77 3.79 -16.53
N ALA A 38 7.00 3.58 -17.00
CA ALA A 38 7.43 3.86 -18.38
C ALA A 38 7.81 2.58 -19.15
N GLY A 39 7.30 1.41 -18.73
CA GLY A 39 7.70 0.13 -19.30
C GLY A 39 9.16 -0.18 -18.98
N LYS A 40 9.99 -0.42 -20.00
CA LYS A 40 11.41 -0.80 -19.83
C LYS A 40 12.29 0.34 -19.30
N ASP A 41 11.87 1.59 -19.49
CA ASP A 41 12.61 2.78 -19.05
C ASP A 41 12.22 3.21 -17.62
N THR A 42 11.61 2.31 -16.87
CA THR A 42 11.15 2.58 -15.51
C THR A 42 12.33 2.60 -14.54
N GLU A 43 12.65 3.78 -14.02
CA GLU A 43 13.69 3.95 -13.01
C GLU A 43 13.15 3.91 -11.57
N THR A 44 13.99 3.44 -10.65
CA THR A 44 13.71 3.49 -9.21
C THR A 44 14.02 4.87 -8.64
N VAL A 45 13.32 5.23 -7.57
CA VAL A 45 13.49 6.52 -6.92
C VAL A 45 14.47 6.44 -5.76
N ARG A 46 15.29 7.48 -5.60
CA ARG A 46 16.27 7.57 -4.50
C ARG A 46 15.64 7.95 -3.16
N THR A 47 14.51 8.66 -3.19
CA THR A 47 13.81 9.11 -1.98
C THR A 47 12.55 8.30 -1.74
N LEU A 48 12.24 8.05 -0.46
CA LEU A 48 11.03 7.32 -0.06
C LEU A 48 9.78 8.09 -0.53
N GLN A 49 8.94 7.43 -1.32
CA GLN A 49 7.67 8.00 -1.78
C GLN A 49 6.54 7.66 -0.82
N LYS A 50 5.48 8.46 -0.86
CA LYS A 50 4.26 8.28 -0.06
C LYS A 50 3.03 8.49 -0.94
N LEU A 51 2.06 7.58 -0.83
CA LEU A 51 0.82 7.64 -1.61
C LEU A 51 -0.40 7.56 -0.68
N PRO A 52 -1.17 8.65 -0.53
CA PRO A 52 -2.41 8.64 0.22
C PRO A 52 -3.50 7.86 -0.54
N MET A 53 -4.23 7.02 0.19
CA MET A 53 -5.25 6.13 -0.35
C MET A 53 -6.44 5.99 0.60
N ARG A 54 -7.49 5.33 0.11
CA ARG A 54 -8.65 4.93 0.93
C ARG A 54 -8.93 3.45 0.81
N THR A 55 -9.33 2.83 1.91
CA THR A 55 -9.77 1.43 1.92
C THR A 55 -11.09 1.27 1.17
N LEU A 56 -11.25 0.12 0.52
CA LEU A 56 -12.45 -0.29 -0.20
C LEU A 56 -13.11 -1.46 0.52
N SER A 57 -14.43 -1.59 0.38
CA SER A 57 -15.10 -2.82 0.77
C SER A 57 -14.69 -3.99 -0.12
N GLN A 58 -14.74 -5.20 0.43
CA GLN A 58 -14.49 -6.44 -0.32
C GLN A 58 -15.35 -6.51 -1.59
N ARG A 59 -16.64 -6.17 -1.48
CA ARG A 59 -17.58 -6.15 -2.60
C ARG A 59 -17.13 -5.21 -3.71
N GLN A 60 -16.71 -3.98 -3.38
CA GLN A 60 -16.19 -3.04 -4.37
C GLN A 60 -14.92 -3.57 -5.05
N CYS A 61 -14.06 -4.24 -4.29
CA CYS A 61 -12.83 -4.82 -4.82
C CYS A 61 -13.11 -5.97 -5.80
N THR A 62 -13.94 -6.94 -5.41
CA THR A 62 -14.34 -8.06 -6.27
C THR A 62 -15.03 -7.58 -7.55
N GLN A 63 -15.87 -6.54 -7.46
CA GLN A 63 -16.52 -5.97 -8.65
C GLN A 63 -15.54 -5.31 -9.63
N LYS A 64 -14.44 -4.74 -9.12
CA LYS A 64 -13.38 -4.12 -9.92
C LYS A 64 -12.39 -5.15 -10.50
N HIS A 65 -12.11 -6.23 -9.77
CA HIS A 65 -11.17 -7.28 -10.18
C HIS A 65 -11.91 -8.55 -10.57
N ARG A 66 -12.71 -8.50 -11.65
CA ARG A 66 -13.54 -9.64 -12.10
C ARG A 66 -12.75 -10.88 -12.52
N TRP A 67 -11.48 -10.70 -12.89
CA TRP A 67 -10.61 -11.78 -13.37
C TRP A 67 -9.72 -12.40 -12.27
N TYR A 68 -9.75 -11.83 -11.06
CA TYR A 68 -8.93 -12.30 -9.94
C TYR A 68 -9.81 -12.66 -8.74
N SER A 69 -9.47 -13.76 -8.06
CA SER A 69 -10.16 -14.16 -6.84
C SER A 69 -9.66 -13.33 -5.66
N ILE A 70 -10.47 -12.36 -5.21
CA ILE A 70 -10.17 -11.58 -4.00
C ILE A 70 -10.63 -12.37 -2.77
N THR A 71 -9.68 -12.80 -1.93
CA THR A 71 -9.96 -13.60 -0.72
C THR A 71 -10.31 -12.70 0.47
N PRO A 72 -11.00 -13.24 1.50
CA PRO A 72 -11.33 -12.47 2.73
C PRO A 72 -10.11 -11.96 3.50
N SER A 73 -8.92 -12.52 3.27
CA SER A 73 -7.65 -12.09 3.89
C SER A 73 -6.95 -10.95 3.13
N MET A 74 -7.52 -10.44 2.04
CA MET A 74 -7.00 -9.32 1.28
C MET A 74 -7.69 -8.01 1.68
N VAL A 75 -6.90 -6.95 1.83
CA VAL A 75 -7.42 -5.59 2.02
C VAL A 75 -7.21 -4.80 0.74
N CYS A 76 -8.28 -4.19 0.23
CA CYS A 76 -8.22 -3.39 -0.98
C CYS A 76 -8.20 -1.90 -0.68
N VAL A 77 -7.43 -1.16 -1.48
CA VAL A 77 -7.27 0.29 -1.38
C VAL A 77 -7.32 0.91 -2.76
N ALA A 78 -7.69 2.19 -2.83
CA ALA A 78 -7.63 2.98 -4.04
C ALA A 78 -7.00 4.34 -3.76
N ALA A 79 -6.17 4.80 -4.71
CA ALA A 79 -5.62 6.15 -4.72
C ALA A 79 -6.42 7.06 -5.67
N GLY A 80 -5.95 8.29 -5.83
CA GLY A 80 -6.48 9.24 -6.81
C GLY A 80 -6.31 8.77 -8.27
N ARG A 81 -6.93 9.50 -9.20
CA ARG A 81 -6.87 9.20 -10.64
C ARG A 81 -5.42 9.22 -11.13
N HIS A 82 -5.03 8.23 -11.94
CA HIS A 82 -3.66 8.03 -12.45
C HIS A 82 -2.60 7.79 -11.36
N SER A 83 -3.00 7.33 -10.19
CA SER A 83 -2.09 6.96 -9.12
C SER A 83 -2.48 5.61 -8.53
N GLY A 84 -1.50 4.86 -8.06
CA GLY A 84 -1.69 3.54 -7.51
C GLY A 84 -0.36 2.91 -7.13
N VAL A 85 -0.45 1.77 -6.48
CA VAL A 85 0.70 0.86 -6.31
C VAL A 85 0.73 -0.10 -7.48
N CYS A 86 1.93 -0.53 -7.89
CA CYS A 86 2.07 -1.59 -8.89
C CYS A 86 1.43 -2.88 -8.35
N LEU A 87 0.73 -3.60 -9.24
CA LEU A 87 0.12 -4.91 -9.02
C LEU A 87 0.92 -5.98 -9.75
#